data_AF-A0A060XGD6-F1
#
_entry.id   AF-A0A060XGD6-F1
#
_cell.length_a   1.000
_cell.length_b   1.000
_cell.length_c   1.000
_cell.angle_alpha   90.00
_cell.angle_beta   90.00
_cell.angle_gamma   90.00
#
_symmetry.space_group_name_H-M   'P 1'
#
loop_
_entity.id
_entity.type
_entity.pdbx_description
1 polymer ?
#
loop_
_entity_poly.entity_id
_entity_poly.type
_entity_poly.pdbx_seq_one_letter_code
_entity_poly.pdbx_strand_id
1 'polypeptide(L)'
;MIIRPAIVLHAFLGINRLLAEEHLAQQDLAILASLEFLSLCVSAKFIHGLSFKPVEVRRRLLLLLEQIDCTKPLHLNMYLVLLKKLPAEDTSLAAEEFDSLLRPLADLCSLYRQDQEVCAAVLLGLLPSIRSLGRTQDQHNDMRHVQGALLQVVSGFCILGRTGKCTAIVKVALIHCLLALLEADPCCKWAVLTLREEELPVSVILPSYLSDSHHHVRMLAAMTVERLFLEMTPDSLEKRKMLPLKCQQTAFENVYLKAQEGMRLQKNSSPEDLSDETFNRKATLLKSVSVVLCCSPVCEKQSLFALFQSYKENNIEEPLIKKVLGSVSRALGYRSVEGFVSSHLDYLVAEWLGQHGYTLESFPYTLLNHATLKDFYSSSYQVLIPHLVFLDDFKQVKSISTLLGKDWKKLLANCFPKIMVNILPYFAMSGQDAQVARQREKAHRVYDLLKDSNCLGKPVRKRRLESLCLQLNVLKTLYVIMYNPGLGSIPFHFIP
;
A
#
# COMPACT_ATOMS: atom_id res chain seq x y z
N MET A 1 9.89 -8.40 16.43
CA MET A 1 10.07 -7.26 17.34
C MET A 1 9.12 -6.17 16.88
N ILE A 2 7.98 -6.03 17.55
CA ILE A 2 6.93 -5.05 17.20
C ILE A 2 7.39 -3.73 17.79
N ILE A 3 8.02 -2.89 16.97
CA ILE A 3 8.35 -1.51 17.36
C ILE A 3 7.05 -0.72 17.18
N ARG A 4 6.41 -0.38 18.30
CA ARG A 4 5.39 0.66 18.39
C ARG A 4 6.04 1.98 17.90
N PRO A 5 5.43 2.74 16.98
CA PRO A 5 5.93 4.07 16.62
C PRO A 5 5.34 5.07 17.63
N ALA A 6 5.91 5.07 18.82
CA ALA A 6 5.74 6.17 19.76
C ALA A 6 7.12 6.43 20.34
N ILE A 7 7.57 7.69 20.25
CA ILE A 7 8.80 8.21 20.87
C ILE A 7 10.08 7.89 20.06
N VAL A 8 10.33 8.64 18.98
CA VAL A 8 11.66 9.23 18.68
C VAL A 8 11.44 10.45 17.78
N LEU A 9 11.15 11.61 18.37
CA LEU A 9 11.28 12.91 17.69
C LEU A 9 11.93 13.97 18.62
N HIS A 10 12.77 13.52 19.55
CA HIS A 10 13.63 14.40 20.33
C HIS A 10 15.08 14.02 20.10
N ALA A 11 15.90 15.06 19.90
CA ALA A 11 17.33 15.09 19.62
C ALA A 11 17.73 15.00 18.13
N PHE A 12 18.09 16.14 17.53
CA PHE A 12 19.48 16.46 17.18
C PHE A 12 19.68 17.98 16.93
N LEU A 13 20.90 18.45 17.20
CA LEU A 13 21.45 19.82 17.34
C LEU A 13 21.55 20.57 15.99
N GLY A 14 21.62 21.90 15.86
CA GLY A 14 21.72 23.03 16.78
C GLY A 14 22.08 24.26 15.92
N ILE A 15 21.12 25.16 15.68
CA ILE A 15 21.22 26.49 15.05
C ILE A 15 20.07 27.30 15.67
N ASN A 16 20.29 28.55 16.09
CA ASN A 16 19.33 29.50 16.69
C ASN A 16 17.85 29.03 16.66
N ARG A 17 17.47 28.28 17.69
CA ARG A 17 16.18 27.59 17.74
C ARG A 17 15.12 28.55 18.24
N LEU A 18 14.42 29.26 17.36
CA LEU A 18 13.30 30.13 17.75
C LEU A 18 12.19 29.40 18.54
N LEU A 19 12.15 28.06 18.45
CA LEU A 19 11.28 27.17 19.22
C LEU A 19 11.92 26.60 20.51
N ALA A 20 13.21 26.85 20.77
CA ALA A 20 13.84 26.37 21.99
C ALA A 20 13.37 27.16 23.20
N GLU A 21 13.14 26.43 24.29
CA GLU A 21 12.79 26.96 25.61
C GLU A 21 13.82 27.97 26.14
N GLU A 22 15.06 27.94 25.63
CA GLU A 22 16.13 28.88 25.96
C GLU A 22 15.78 30.35 25.58
N HIS A 23 14.85 30.56 24.64
CA HIS A 23 14.37 31.89 24.25
C HIS A 23 13.12 32.34 25.03
N LEU A 24 12.63 31.52 25.97
CA LEU A 24 11.42 31.76 26.75
C LEU A 24 11.76 31.93 28.22
N ALA A 25 11.28 32.99 28.85
CA ALA A 25 11.35 33.15 30.30
C ALA A 25 10.39 32.17 31.01
N GLN A 26 10.59 31.95 32.31
CA GLN A 26 9.67 31.12 33.10
C GLN A 26 8.21 31.62 33.06
N GLN A 27 8.02 32.95 32.94
CA GLN A 27 6.71 33.56 32.77
C GLN A 27 6.08 33.21 31.41
N ASP A 28 6.88 33.17 30.35
CA ASP A 28 6.44 32.81 28.99
C ASP A 28 5.94 31.36 28.95
N LEU A 29 6.65 30.45 29.63
CA LEU A 29 6.23 29.06 29.77
C LEU A 29 4.90 28.94 30.53
N ALA A 30 4.69 29.74 31.57
CA ALA A 30 3.43 29.79 32.30
C ALA A 30 2.26 30.31 31.42
N ILE A 31 2.53 31.29 30.54
CA ILE A 31 1.56 31.79 29.55
C ILE A 31 1.19 30.68 28.57
N LEU A 32 2.17 29.97 28.01
CA LEU A 32 1.92 28.87 27.06
C LEU A 32 1.13 27.72 27.71
N ALA A 33 1.47 27.34 28.94
CA ALA A 33 0.73 26.34 29.69
C ALA A 33 -0.73 26.78 29.97
N SER A 34 -0.92 28.06 30.29
CA SER A 34 -2.26 28.64 30.48
C SER A 34 -3.06 28.62 29.17
N LEU A 35 -2.41 28.93 28.03
CA LEU A 35 -3.04 28.93 26.72
C LEU A 35 -3.45 27.51 26.28
N GLU A 36 -2.60 26.51 26.53
CA GLU A 36 -2.92 25.11 26.28
C GLU A 36 -4.13 24.67 27.13
N PHE A 37 -4.15 25.01 28.42
CA PHE A 37 -5.29 24.73 29.30
C PHE A 37 -6.58 25.38 28.81
N LEU A 38 -6.53 26.67 28.43
CA LEU A 38 -7.69 27.38 27.89
C LEU A 38 -8.17 26.77 26.57
N SER A 39 -7.27 26.27 25.73
CA SER A 39 -7.62 25.59 24.48
C SER A 39 -8.37 24.29 24.74
N LEU A 40 -7.99 23.51 25.76
CA LEU A 40 -8.71 22.30 26.18
C LEU A 40 -10.11 22.63 26.73
N CYS A 41 -10.24 23.77 27.41
CA CYS A 41 -11.50 24.24 27.96
C CYS A 41 -12.56 24.56 26.87
N VAL A 42 -12.15 24.77 25.62
CA VAL A 42 -13.05 25.01 24.49
C VAL A 42 -13.82 23.76 24.07
N SER A 43 -13.25 22.57 24.28
CA SER A 43 -13.84 21.28 23.91
C SER A 43 -14.74 20.69 25.00
N ALA A 44 -14.78 21.28 26.19
CA ALA A 44 -15.55 20.75 27.31
C ALA A 44 -17.06 20.83 27.02
N LYS A 45 -17.75 19.68 27.03
CA LYS A 45 -19.21 19.63 27.15
C LYS A 45 -19.57 20.36 28.44
N PHE A 46 -20.46 21.34 28.39
CA PHE A 46 -20.79 22.19 29.54
C PHE A 46 -21.07 21.33 30.79
N ILE A 47 -20.12 21.30 31.72
CA ILE A 47 -20.28 20.62 33.01
C ILE A 47 -20.88 21.66 33.96
N HIS A 48 -22.01 21.35 34.59
CA HIS A 48 -22.57 22.19 35.65
C HIS A 48 -21.49 22.44 36.72
N GLY A 49 -21.10 23.70 36.94
CA GLY A 49 -20.09 24.10 37.92
C GLY A 49 -18.87 24.85 37.36
N LEU A 50 -18.71 24.98 36.03
CA LEU A 50 -17.67 25.83 35.45
C LEU A 50 -18.06 27.33 35.55
N SER A 51 -17.14 28.16 36.06
CA SER A 51 -17.33 29.62 36.16
C SER A 51 -17.22 30.37 34.82
N PHE A 52 -16.99 29.66 33.71
CA PHE A 52 -16.82 30.24 32.37
C PHE A 52 -17.58 29.45 31.31
N LYS A 53 -17.92 30.10 30.20
CA LYS A 53 -18.56 29.48 29.03
C LYS A 53 -17.51 29.09 27.99
N PRO A 54 -17.42 27.82 27.55
CA PRO A 54 -16.46 27.38 26.53
C PRO A 54 -16.47 28.22 25.23
N VAL A 55 -17.65 28.65 24.78
CA VAL A 55 -17.82 29.51 23.59
C VAL A 55 -17.17 30.89 23.78
N GLU A 56 -17.27 31.46 24.98
CA GLU A 56 -16.65 32.77 25.26
C GLU A 56 -15.12 32.65 25.36
N VAL A 57 -14.62 31.54 25.92
CA VAL A 57 -13.17 31.25 25.91
C VAL A 57 -12.68 31.13 24.47
N ARG A 58 -13.39 30.35 23.63
CA ARG A 58 -13.07 30.20 22.20
C ARG A 58 -13.01 31.55 21.49
N ARG A 59 -14.03 32.39 21.65
CA ARG A 59 -14.09 33.73 21.04
C ARG A 59 -12.88 34.58 21.45
N ARG A 60 -12.50 34.56 22.73
CA ARG A 60 -11.32 35.28 23.22
C ARG A 60 -10.01 34.74 22.67
N LEU A 61 -9.87 33.43 22.53
CA LEU A 61 -8.70 32.80 21.91
C LEU A 61 -8.60 33.15 20.41
N LEU A 62 -9.72 33.26 19.70
CA LEU A 62 -9.73 33.72 18.31
C LEU A 62 -9.35 35.19 18.18
N LEU A 63 -9.83 36.06 19.08
CA LEU A 63 -9.40 37.47 19.12
C LEU A 63 -7.92 37.63 19.44
N LEU A 64 -7.35 36.71 20.25
CA LEU A 64 -5.92 36.71 20.53
C LEU A 64 -5.09 36.52 19.26
N LEU A 65 -5.56 35.72 18.29
CA LEU A 65 -4.86 35.51 17.01
C LEU A 65 -4.62 36.84 16.25
N GLU A 66 -5.53 37.81 16.37
CA GLU A 66 -5.39 39.13 15.73
C GLU A 66 -4.24 39.96 16.31
N GLN A 67 -3.79 39.63 17.53
CA GLN A 67 -2.73 40.34 18.25
C GLN A 67 -1.38 39.61 18.17
N ILE A 68 -1.34 38.42 17.57
CA ILE A 68 -0.12 37.62 17.45
C ILE A 68 0.78 38.19 16.36
N ASP A 69 1.86 38.81 16.80
CA ASP A 69 3.04 39.10 15.99
C ASP A 69 4.00 37.90 15.95
N CYS A 70 3.92 37.10 14.89
CA CYS A 70 4.74 35.89 14.73
C CYS A 70 6.24 36.16 14.60
N THR A 71 6.71 37.41 14.48
CA THR A 71 8.15 37.72 14.52
C THR A 71 8.76 37.52 15.93
N LYS A 72 7.92 37.50 16.97
CA LYS A 72 8.33 37.31 18.36
C LYS A 72 8.27 35.82 18.75
N PRO A 73 9.31 35.27 19.42
CA PRO A 73 9.36 33.85 19.78
C PRO A 73 8.17 33.35 20.62
N LEU A 74 7.74 34.10 21.64
CA LEU A 74 6.57 33.75 22.45
C LEU A 74 5.30 33.68 21.60
N HIS A 75 5.05 34.68 20.76
CA HIS A 75 3.86 34.76 19.92
C HIS A 75 3.82 33.64 18.88
N LEU A 76 4.96 33.31 18.27
CA LEU A 76 5.09 32.15 17.40
C LEU A 76 4.67 30.86 18.13
N ASN A 77 5.19 30.64 19.34
CA ASN A 77 4.82 29.48 20.15
C ASN A 77 3.33 29.48 20.53
N MET A 78 2.77 30.65 20.90
CA MET A 78 1.34 30.79 21.19
C MET A 78 0.48 30.42 19.98
N TYR A 79 0.86 30.88 18.78
CA TYR A 79 0.16 30.53 17.55
C TYR A 79 0.21 29.03 17.26
N LEU A 80 1.38 28.40 17.39
CA LEU A 80 1.53 26.96 17.19
C LEU A 80 0.72 26.13 18.19
N VAL A 81 0.61 26.59 19.44
CA VAL A 81 -0.27 25.97 20.45
C VAL A 81 -1.73 26.06 20.00
N LEU A 82 -2.19 27.24 19.58
CA LEU A 82 -3.58 27.43 19.12
C LEU A 82 -3.89 26.62 17.87
N LEU A 83 -2.99 26.60 16.89
CA LEU A 83 -3.11 25.81 15.66
C LEU A 83 -3.29 24.32 15.97
N LYS A 84 -2.55 23.80 16.95
CA LYS A 84 -2.58 22.40 17.36
C LYS A 84 -3.75 22.05 18.29
N LYS A 85 -4.22 22.97 19.13
CA LYS A 85 -5.13 22.63 20.23
C LYS A 85 -6.56 23.09 20.01
N LEU A 86 -6.76 24.19 19.28
CA LEU A 86 -8.10 24.72 19.06
C LEU A 86 -8.99 23.80 18.19
N PRO A 87 -8.49 23.23 17.07
CA PRO A 87 -9.26 22.30 16.24
C PRO A 87 -9.11 20.84 16.70
N ALA A 88 -8.80 20.61 17.98
CA ALA A 88 -8.67 19.26 18.53
C ALA A 88 -9.97 18.46 18.39
N GLU A 89 -9.86 17.14 18.48
CA GLU A 89 -10.88 16.17 18.06
C GLU A 89 -12.28 16.38 18.67
N ASP A 90 -12.38 16.97 19.86
CA ASP A 90 -13.65 17.20 20.55
C ASP A 90 -14.27 18.60 20.29
N THR A 91 -13.64 19.43 19.44
CA THR A 91 -14.09 20.79 19.13
C THR A 91 -14.69 20.88 17.72
N SER A 92 -15.94 21.30 17.61
CA SER A 92 -16.52 21.74 16.33
C SER A 92 -16.27 23.24 16.14
N LEU A 93 -15.49 23.60 15.13
CA LEU A 93 -15.26 24.98 14.70
C LEU A 93 -16.11 25.30 13.45
N ALA A 94 -16.65 26.51 13.40
CA ALA A 94 -17.29 27.04 12.19
C ALA A 94 -16.24 27.49 11.16
N ALA A 95 -16.65 27.68 9.90
CA ALA A 95 -15.74 28.07 8.81
C ALA A 95 -15.00 29.39 9.11
N GLU A 96 -15.69 30.40 9.65
CA GLU A 96 -15.10 31.69 10.02
C GLU A 96 -14.02 31.56 11.12
N GLU A 97 -14.22 30.62 12.05
CA GLU A 97 -13.27 30.33 13.13
C GLU A 97 -12.01 29.65 12.56
N PHE A 98 -12.18 28.74 11.59
CA PHE A 98 -11.06 28.17 10.84
C PHE A 98 -10.32 29.22 10.01
N ASP A 99 -11.04 30.09 9.31
CA ASP A 99 -10.42 31.16 8.51
C ASP A 99 -9.55 32.05 9.39
N SER A 100 -10.02 32.40 10.59
CA SER A 100 -9.25 33.18 11.56
C SER A 100 -7.99 32.45 12.01
N LEU A 101 -8.06 31.13 12.22
CA LEU A 101 -6.93 30.30 12.61
C LEU A 101 -5.90 30.11 11.50
N LEU A 102 -6.34 29.91 10.26
CA LEU A 102 -5.49 29.58 9.12
C LEU A 102 -4.94 30.83 8.39
N ARG A 103 -5.61 31.99 8.50
CA ARG A 103 -5.19 33.24 7.84
C ARG A 103 -3.70 33.59 8.04
N PRO A 104 -3.10 33.47 9.24
CA PRO A 104 -1.69 33.82 9.44
C PRO A 104 -0.68 32.87 8.76
N LEU A 105 -1.10 31.69 8.28
CA LEU A 105 -0.18 30.66 7.79
C LEU A 105 0.63 31.09 6.57
N ALA A 106 0.02 31.83 5.64
CA ALA A 106 0.71 32.25 4.43
C ALA A 106 1.91 33.17 4.75
N ASP A 107 1.68 34.18 5.59
CA ASP A 107 2.71 35.12 6.03
C ASP A 107 3.76 34.42 6.91
N LEU A 108 3.32 33.57 7.83
CA LEU A 108 4.21 32.77 8.69
C LEU A 108 5.12 31.85 7.86
N CYS A 109 4.56 31.13 6.90
CA CYS A 109 5.32 30.25 6.02
C CYS A 109 6.28 31.06 5.14
N SER A 110 5.89 32.25 4.67
CA SER A 110 6.77 33.14 3.91
C SER A 110 7.96 33.61 4.75
N LEU A 111 7.70 34.02 6.00
CA LEU A 111 8.70 34.50 6.96
C LEU A 111 9.70 33.40 7.35
N TYR A 112 9.20 32.20 7.66
CA TYR A 112 10.01 31.11 8.21
C TYR A 112 10.34 29.98 7.21
N ARG A 113 10.14 30.18 5.90
CA ARG A 113 10.37 29.13 4.87
C ARG A 113 11.76 28.49 4.88
N GLN A 114 12.76 29.14 5.46
CA GLN A 114 14.13 28.63 5.59
C GLN A 114 14.34 27.88 6.91
N ASP A 115 13.54 28.17 7.94
CA ASP A 115 13.59 27.51 9.24
C ASP A 115 12.85 26.17 9.18
N GLN A 116 13.61 25.09 9.17
CA GLN A 116 13.08 23.73 8.99
C GLN A 116 12.32 23.24 10.22
N GLU A 117 12.69 23.70 11.42
CA GLU A 117 12.02 23.31 12.67
C GLU A 117 10.65 24.00 12.74
N VAL A 118 10.59 25.30 12.44
CA VAL A 118 9.33 26.05 12.38
C VAL A 118 8.42 25.51 11.28
N CYS A 119 8.93 25.24 10.08
CA CYS A 119 8.15 24.65 8.99
C CYS A 119 7.55 23.28 9.37
N ALA A 120 8.33 22.43 10.04
CA ALA A 120 7.85 21.13 10.51
C ALA A 120 6.79 21.29 11.63
N ALA A 121 6.99 22.22 12.58
CA ALA A 121 6.04 22.51 13.63
C ALA A 121 4.70 23.03 13.09
N VAL A 122 4.73 23.91 12.06
CA VAL A 122 3.54 24.39 11.36
C VAL A 122 2.78 23.22 10.72
N LEU A 123 3.47 22.38 9.93
CA LEU A 123 2.85 21.22 9.28
C LEU A 123 2.21 20.27 10.31
N LEU A 124 2.93 19.93 11.38
CA LEU A 124 2.39 19.07 12.45
C LEU A 124 1.23 19.75 13.21
N GLY A 125 1.25 21.07 13.32
CA GLY A 125 0.16 21.87 13.89
C GLY A 125 -1.12 21.79 13.06
N LEU A 126 -1.06 21.53 11.75
CA LEU A 126 -2.24 21.41 10.88
C LEU A 126 -3.00 20.10 11.03
N LEU A 127 -2.39 19.06 11.61
CA LEU A 127 -3.00 17.72 11.69
C LEU A 127 -4.40 17.72 12.33
N PRO A 128 -4.66 18.43 13.44
CA PRO A 128 -5.98 18.48 14.05
C PRO A 128 -7.02 19.17 13.15
N SER A 129 -6.63 20.26 12.46
CA SER A 129 -7.48 20.91 11.46
C SER A 129 -7.86 19.96 10.32
N ILE A 130 -6.90 19.20 9.79
CA ILE A 130 -7.15 18.21 8.72
C ILE A 130 -8.18 17.17 9.20
N ARG A 131 -7.97 16.61 10.40
CA ARG A 131 -8.85 15.59 10.97
C ARG A 131 -10.25 16.12 11.25
N SER A 132 -10.37 17.35 11.74
CA SER A 132 -11.66 18.01 11.98
C SER A 132 -12.45 18.17 10.68
N LEU A 133 -11.80 18.62 9.60
CA LEU A 133 -12.43 18.79 8.29
C LEU A 133 -12.89 17.46 7.66
N GLY A 134 -12.23 16.35 7.99
CA GLY A 134 -12.63 15.01 7.57
C GLY A 134 -13.93 14.51 8.20
N ARG A 135 -14.34 15.05 9.35
CA ARG A 135 -15.56 14.63 10.09
C ARG A 135 -16.81 15.35 9.61
N THR A 136 -16.67 16.54 9.03
CA THR A 136 -17.79 17.40 8.62
C THR A 136 -18.31 17.09 7.21
N GLN A 137 -18.24 15.84 6.75
CA GLN A 137 -18.59 15.44 5.37
C GLN A 137 -20.04 15.81 4.97
N ASP A 138 -20.97 16.00 5.92
CA ASP A 138 -22.35 16.39 5.58
C ASP A 138 -22.56 17.91 5.38
N GLN A 139 -21.56 18.76 5.68
CA GLN A 139 -21.61 20.24 5.55
C GLN A 139 -20.76 20.76 4.37
N HIS A 140 -20.76 20.02 3.26
CA HIS A 140 -19.77 20.08 2.18
C HIS A 140 -19.62 21.42 1.42
N ASN A 141 -20.52 22.39 1.57
CA ASN A 141 -20.39 23.66 0.84
C ASN A 141 -19.65 24.73 1.65
N ASP A 142 -19.88 24.81 2.96
CA ASP A 142 -19.38 25.92 3.78
C ASP A 142 -17.91 25.76 4.17
N MET A 143 -17.33 24.56 4.06
CA MET A 143 -15.94 24.27 4.44
C MET A 143 -14.97 24.17 3.27
N ARG A 144 -15.41 24.37 2.01
CA ARG A 144 -14.57 24.17 0.83
C ARG A 144 -13.41 25.15 0.74
N HIS A 145 -13.65 26.42 1.07
CA HIS A 145 -12.58 27.42 1.05
C HIS A 145 -11.55 27.16 2.15
N VAL A 146 -11.99 26.68 3.33
CA VAL A 146 -11.10 26.24 4.43
C VAL A 146 -10.23 25.07 3.98
N GLN A 147 -10.82 24.06 3.33
CA GLN A 147 -10.07 22.95 2.72
C GLN A 147 -9.05 23.48 1.72
N GLY A 148 -9.46 24.40 0.83
CA GLY A 148 -8.58 25.04 -0.15
C GLY A 148 -7.39 25.75 0.49
N ALA A 149 -7.62 26.59 1.52
CA ALA A 149 -6.57 27.30 2.24
C ALA A 149 -5.56 26.34 2.89
N LEU A 150 -6.04 25.26 3.51
CA LEU A 150 -5.17 24.24 4.10
C LEU A 150 -4.33 23.52 3.03
N LEU A 151 -4.98 23.10 1.94
CA LEU A 151 -4.32 22.39 0.84
C LEU A 151 -3.29 23.27 0.13
N GLN A 152 -3.50 24.59 0.04
CA GLN A 152 -2.51 25.52 -0.50
C GLN A 152 -1.21 25.50 0.32
N VAL A 153 -1.29 25.50 1.65
CA VAL A 153 -0.11 25.42 2.52
C VAL A 153 0.62 24.09 2.31
N VAL A 154 -0.11 22.96 2.34
CA VAL A 154 0.46 21.62 2.10
C VAL A 154 1.08 21.53 0.71
N SER A 155 0.43 22.10 -0.31
CA SER A 155 0.93 22.15 -1.70
C SER A 155 2.23 22.93 -1.80
N GLY A 156 2.35 24.07 -1.11
CA GLY A 156 3.57 24.86 -1.02
C GLY A 156 4.75 24.04 -0.49
N PHE A 157 4.53 23.30 0.61
CA PHE A 157 5.56 22.42 1.17
C PHE A 157 5.89 21.21 0.27
N CYS A 158 4.92 20.65 -0.45
CA CYS A 158 5.17 19.63 -1.49
C CYS A 158 6.11 20.17 -2.59
N ILE A 159 5.88 21.39 -3.07
CA ILE A 159 6.73 22.04 -4.09
C ILE A 159 8.14 22.29 -3.55
N LEU A 160 8.26 22.79 -2.31
CA LEU A 160 9.56 23.00 -1.67
C LEU A 160 10.32 21.68 -1.48
N GLY A 161 9.60 20.61 -1.08
CA GLY A 161 10.16 19.26 -0.95
C GLY A 161 10.71 18.72 -2.27
N ARG A 162 9.94 18.86 -3.37
CA ARG A 162 10.34 18.43 -4.71
C ARG A 162 11.53 19.22 -5.29
N THR A 163 11.68 20.48 -4.87
CA THR A 163 12.79 21.34 -5.32
C THR A 163 14.04 21.23 -4.45
N GLY A 164 14.08 20.29 -3.49
CA GLY A 164 15.24 20.07 -2.61
C GLY A 164 15.42 21.14 -1.54
N LYS A 165 14.42 22.00 -1.31
CA LYS A 165 14.48 23.11 -0.32
C LYS A 165 14.03 22.69 1.08
N CYS A 166 13.55 21.45 1.23
CA CYS A 166 13.15 20.88 2.52
C CYS A 166 14.11 19.76 2.93
N THR A 167 14.47 19.78 4.22
CA THR A 167 15.19 18.70 4.90
C THR A 167 14.25 17.55 5.27
N ALA A 168 14.81 16.47 5.81
CA ALA A 168 14.04 15.28 6.19
C ALA A 168 12.93 15.57 7.21
N ILE A 169 13.15 16.47 8.19
CA ILE A 169 12.16 16.77 9.24
C ILE A 169 10.87 17.37 8.66
N VAL A 170 10.99 18.30 7.71
CA VAL A 170 9.85 18.91 7.02
C VAL A 170 9.14 17.89 6.13
N LYS A 171 9.89 17.03 5.42
CA LYS A 171 9.31 15.96 4.59
C LYS A 171 8.56 14.93 5.43
N VAL A 172 9.05 14.58 6.62
CA VAL A 172 8.36 13.71 7.59
C VAL A 172 7.06 14.36 8.05
N ALA A 173 7.10 15.62 8.48
CA ALA A 173 5.90 16.36 8.87
C ALA A 173 4.87 16.43 7.72
N LEU A 174 5.35 16.61 6.50
CA LEU A 174 4.51 16.62 5.30
C LEU A 174 3.86 15.25 5.05
N ILE A 175 4.59 14.14 5.18
CA ILE A 175 4.00 12.78 5.10
C ILE A 175 2.89 12.61 6.14
N HIS A 176 3.06 13.14 7.37
CA HIS A 176 2.00 13.11 8.37
C HIS A 176 0.75 13.90 7.94
N CYS A 177 0.91 15.05 7.27
CA CYS A 177 -0.22 15.78 6.69
C CYS A 177 -0.90 14.99 5.57
N LEU A 178 -0.14 14.40 4.65
CA LEU A 178 -0.68 13.55 3.57
C LEU A 178 -1.44 12.34 4.14
N LEU A 179 -0.90 11.73 5.19
CA LEU A 179 -1.54 10.65 5.92
C LEU A 179 -2.88 11.11 6.53
N ALA A 180 -2.88 12.23 7.26
CA ALA A 180 -4.10 12.78 7.84
C ALA A 180 -5.15 13.14 6.78
N LEU A 181 -4.72 13.62 5.60
CA LEU A 181 -5.61 13.90 4.47
C LEU A 181 -6.24 12.62 3.91
N LEU A 182 -5.49 11.52 3.80
CA LEU A 182 -6.04 10.22 3.38
C LEU A 182 -6.97 9.62 4.43
N GLU A 183 -6.75 9.89 5.72
CA GLU A 183 -7.68 9.48 6.77
C GLU A 183 -8.99 10.29 6.70
N ALA A 184 -8.89 11.59 6.41
CA ALA A 184 -10.02 12.49 6.29
C ALA A 184 -10.82 12.31 4.98
N ASP A 185 -10.15 11.92 3.90
CA ASP A 185 -10.71 11.74 2.56
C ASP A 185 -10.01 10.60 1.78
N PRO A 186 -10.33 9.33 2.12
CA PRO A 186 -9.64 8.17 1.57
C PRO A 186 -9.71 8.04 0.05
N CYS A 187 -10.76 8.59 -0.58
CA CYS A 187 -10.94 8.57 -2.03
C CYS A 187 -10.41 9.84 -2.73
N CYS A 188 -9.81 10.78 -1.99
CA CYS A 188 -9.30 12.06 -2.51
C CYS A 188 -10.34 12.85 -3.32
N LYS A 189 -11.57 12.96 -2.81
CA LYS A 189 -12.63 13.81 -3.40
C LYS A 189 -12.31 15.30 -3.30
N TRP A 190 -11.68 15.72 -2.20
CA TRP A 190 -11.25 17.08 -1.94
C TRP A 190 -9.76 17.17 -1.61
N ALA A 191 -9.12 16.09 -1.15
CA ALA A 191 -7.67 16.03 -0.88
C ALA A 191 -6.84 15.97 -2.18
N VAL A 192 -6.90 17.06 -2.96
CA VAL A 192 -6.18 17.27 -4.21
C VAL A 192 -5.25 18.47 -4.05
N LEU A 193 -3.95 18.28 -4.30
CA LEU A 193 -2.95 19.32 -4.15
C LEU A 193 -2.61 19.94 -5.50
N THR A 194 -2.55 21.27 -5.55
CA THR A 194 -2.16 22.03 -6.73
C THR A 194 -0.65 22.21 -6.74
N LEU A 195 0.05 21.40 -7.54
CA LEU A 195 1.49 21.39 -7.65
C LEU A 195 1.91 22.05 -8.96
N ARG A 196 2.20 23.36 -8.90
CA ARG A 196 2.39 24.22 -10.08
C ARG A 196 1.12 24.27 -10.92
N GLU A 197 1.12 23.70 -12.12
CA GLU A 197 -0.01 23.67 -13.06
C GLU A 197 -0.75 22.33 -13.06
N GLU A 198 -0.36 21.40 -12.18
CA GLU A 198 -0.95 20.06 -12.08
C GLU A 198 -1.72 19.90 -10.76
N GLU A 199 -2.96 19.41 -10.85
CA GLU A 199 -3.74 18.96 -9.70
C GLU A 199 -3.55 17.46 -9.50
N LEU A 200 -2.99 17.08 -8.36
CA LEU A 200 -2.68 15.69 -8.05
C LEU A 200 -3.32 15.26 -6.73
N PRO A 201 -4.07 14.15 -6.70
CA PRO A 201 -4.62 13.64 -5.46
C PRO A 201 -3.51 13.17 -4.53
N VAL A 202 -3.74 13.31 -3.22
CA VAL A 202 -2.76 12.88 -2.20
C VAL A 202 -2.38 11.40 -2.35
N SER A 203 -3.30 10.56 -2.81
CA SER A 203 -3.07 9.13 -3.08
C SER A 203 -2.01 8.86 -4.16
N VAL A 204 -1.75 9.82 -5.05
CA VAL A 204 -0.68 9.76 -6.07
C VAL A 204 0.62 10.37 -5.55
N ILE A 205 0.52 11.36 -4.65
CA ILE A 205 1.67 12.09 -4.11
C ILE A 205 2.40 11.28 -3.04
N LEU A 206 1.68 10.64 -2.11
CA LEU A 206 2.31 9.89 -1.01
C LEU A 206 3.32 8.83 -1.50
N PRO A 207 3.01 7.99 -2.52
CA PRO A 207 3.99 7.05 -3.07
C PRO A 207 5.30 7.67 -3.56
N SER A 208 5.31 8.94 -4.00
CA SER A 208 6.54 9.58 -4.49
C SER A 208 7.64 9.70 -3.45
N TYR A 209 7.30 9.66 -2.16
CA TYR A 209 8.29 9.65 -1.07
C TYR A 209 9.03 8.32 -0.91
N LEU A 210 8.57 7.23 -1.56
CA LEU A 210 9.29 5.95 -1.59
C LEU A 210 10.62 6.04 -2.34
N SER A 211 10.78 7.03 -3.21
CA SER A 211 12.02 7.31 -3.94
C SER A 211 12.83 8.49 -3.37
N ASP A 212 12.50 8.95 -2.16
CA ASP A 212 13.24 10.04 -1.51
C ASP A 212 14.73 9.68 -1.27
N SER A 213 15.58 10.69 -1.23
CA SER A 213 17.01 10.50 -0.95
C SER A 213 17.26 10.05 0.49
N HIS A 214 16.42 10.46 1.44
CA HIS A 214 16.62 10.21 2.85
C HIS A 214 15.89 8.93 3.30
N HIS A 215 16.63 7.98 3.88
CA HIS A 215 16.08 6.67 4.28
C HIS A 215 14.88 6.78 5.22
N HIS A 216 14.93 7.63 6.24
CA HIS A 216 13.84 7.79 7.19
C HIS A 216 12.52 8.24 6.51
N VAL A 217 12.61 9.12 5.50
CA VAL A 217 11.46 9.59 4.73
C VAL A 217 10.87 8.44 3.90
N ARG A 218 11.74 7.69 3.20
CA ARG A 218 11.33 6.48 2.44
C ARG A 218 10.65 5.44 3.31
N MET A 219 11.24 5.15 4.47
CA MET A 219 10.73 4.12 5.39
C MET A 219 9.39 4.53 6.02
N LEU A 220 9.24 5.81 6.39
CA LEU A 220 7.96 6.33 6.87
C LEU A 220 6.88 6.18 5.79
N ALA A 221 7.18 6.59 4.55
CA ALA A 221 6.25 6.42 3.43
C ALA A 221 5.86 4.95 3.24
N ALA A 222 6.83 4.03 3.25
CA ALA A 222 6.62 2.59 3.13
C ALA A 222 5.76 2.00 4.26
N MET A 223 5.84 2.56 5.48
CA MET A 223 4.99 2.15 6.60
C MET A 223 3.56 2.68 6.50
N THR A 224 3.34 3.77 5.77
CA THR A 224 2.04 4.43 5.66
C THR A 224 1.23 4.07 4.41
N VAL A 225 1.81 3.34 3.45
CA VAL A 225 1.11 2.99 2.19
C VAL A 225 -0.18 2.20 2.40
N GLU A 226 -0.39 1.58 3.57
CA GLU A 226 -1.65 0.91 3.91
C GLU A 226 -2.87 1.82 3.71
N ARG A 227 -2.74 3.13 3.96
CA ARG A 227 -3.86 4.09 3.84
C ARG A 227 -4.31 4.35 2.40
N LEU A 228 -3.56 3.85 1.42
CA LEU A 228 -3.96 3.86 0.02
C LEU A 228 -4.91 2.70 -0.34
N PHE A 229 -5.15 1.76 0.58
CA PHE A 229 -5.93 0.54 0.32
C PHE A 229 -7.15 0.40 1.21
N LEU A 230 -7.15 1.02 2.40
CA LEU A 230 -8.20 0.87 3.41
C LEU A 230 -8.59 2.21 4.03
N GLU A 231 -9.88 2.34 4.26
CA GLU A 231 -10.50 3.32 5.15
C GLU A 231 -10.46 2.76 6.59
N MET A 232 -9.89 3.56 7.50
CA MET A 232 -9.78 3.23 8.92
C MET A 232 -10.78 4.09 9.68
N THR A 233 -11.72 3.44 10.38
CA THR A 233 -12.67 4.16 11.24
C THR A 233 -12.06 4.38 12.63
N PRO A 234 -12.15 5.59 13.21
CA PRO A 234 -11.57 5.88 14.53
C PRO A 234 -12.12 4.97 15.65
N ASP A 235 -13.39 4.57 15.55
CA ASP A 235 -14.12 3.91 16.63
C ASP A 235 -14.11 2.39 16.59
N SER A 236 -13.43 1.76 15.62
CA SER A 236 -13.25 0.31 15.66
C SER A 236 -11.96 -0.13 14.98
N LEU A 237 -11.00 -0.59 15.80
CA LEU A 237 -9.85 -1.39 15.36
C LEU A 237 -10.26 -2.60 14.49
N GLU A 238 -11.53 -2.99 14.52
CA GLU A 238 -12.08 -4.18 13.89
C GLU A 238 -12.70 -3.97 12.49
N LYS A 239 -13.11 -2.75 12.09
CA LYS A 239 -13.71 -2.52 10.76
C LYS A 239 -12.77 -1.79 9.82
N ARG A 240 -11.82 -2.55 9.27
CA ARG A 240 -11.05 -2.14 8.08
C ARG A 240 -11.95 -2.23 6.87
N LYS A 241 -12.27 -1.10 6.25
CA LYS A 241 -13.07 -1.08 5.03
C LYS A 241 -12.14 -0.90 3.82
N MET A 242 -12.18 -1.86 2.90
CA MET A 242 -11.36 -1.78 1.69
C MET A 242 -11.86 -0.65 0.78
N LEU A 243 -10.92 0.06 0.16
CA LEU A 243 -11.23 1.03 -0.89
C LEU A 243 -11.69 0.32 -2.18
N PRO A 244 -12.30 1.04 -3.14
CA PRO A 244 -12.73 0.45 -4.40
C PRO A 244 -11.61 -0.27 -5.15
N LEU A 245 -11.97 -1.34 -5.88
CA LEU A 245 -11.05 -2.19 -6.65
C LEU A 245 -10.04 -1.37 -7.48
N LYS A 246 -10.56 -0.42 -8.27
CA LYS A 246 -9.75 0.42 -9.16
C LYS A 246 -8.74 1.27 -8.39
N CYS A 247 -9.14 1.82 -7.24
CA CYS A 247 -8.27 2.61 -6.38
C CYS A 247 -7.12 1.76 -5.84
N GLN A 248 -7.41 0.54 -5.36
CA GLN A 248 -6.38 -0.37 -4.85
C GLN A 248 -5.38 -0.79 -5.95
N GLN A 249 -5.86 -1.08 -7.16
CA GLN A 249 -4.99 -1.44 -8.29
C GLN A 249 -4.05 -0.28 -8.67
N THR A 250 -4.59 0.92 -8.86
CA THR A 250 -3.79 2.12 -9.16
C THR A 250 -2.82 2.45 -8.02
N ALA A 251 -3.24 2.28 -6.76
CA ALA A 251 -2.36 2.46 -5.61
C ALA A 251 -1.17 1.49 -5.64
N PHE A 252 -1.41 0.20 -5.91
CA PHE A 252 -0.32 -0.78 -6.03
C PHE A 252 0.64 -0.45 -7.15
N GLU A 253 0.15 -0.08 -8.34
CA GLU A 253 0.99 0.32 -9.47
C GLU A 253 1.90 1.51 -9.10
N ASN A 254 1.33 2.55 -8.48
CA ASN A 254 2.09 3.72 -8.04
C ASN A 254 3.10 3.39 -6.95
N VAL A 255 2.70 2.61 -5.93
CA VAL A 255 3.58 2.19 -4.85
C VAL A 255 4.74 1.36 -5.37
N TYR A 256 4.47 0.36 -6.22
CA TYR A 256 5.50 -0.51 -6.76
C TYR A 256 6.45 0.26 -7.69
N LEU A 257 5.91 1.10 -8.59
CA LEU A 257 6.71 1.95 -9.47
C LEU A 257 7.65 2.87 -8.67
N LYS A 258 7.13 3.58 -7.67
CA LYS A 258 7.95 4.51 -6.86
C LYS A 258 8.93 3.79 -5.93
N ALA A 259 8.58 2.62 -5.41
CA ALA A 259 9.52 1.78 -4.66
C ALA A 259 10.67 1.29 -5.57
N GLN A 260 10.37 0.90 -6.81
CA GLN A 260 11.38 0.51 -7.81
C GLN A 260 12.26 1.69 -8.24
N GLU A 261 11.70 2.88 -8.47
CA GLU A 261 12.48 4.10 -8.67
C GLU A 261 13.41 4.37 -7.48
N GLY A 262 12.92 4.13 -6.26
CA GLY A 262 13.68 4.24 -5.00
C GLY A 262 14.81 3.23 -4.85
N MET A 263 14.93 2.22 -5.71
CA MET A 263 16.08 1.31 -5.72
C MET A 263 17.31 1.89 -6.40
N ARG A 264 17.15 2.97 -7.19
CA ARG A 264 18.27 3.58 -7.94
C ARG A 264 19.24 4.28 -6.98
N LEU A 265 20.51 3.88 -7.02
CA LEU A 265 21.57 4.52 -6.25
C LEU A 265 21.90 5.91 -6.80
N GLN A 266 22.24 6.85 -5.90
CA GLN A 266 22.75 8.15 -6.29
C GLN A 266 24.22 8.04 -6.69
N LYS A 267 24.59 8.66 -7.82
CA LYS A 267 25.91 8.54 -8.45
C LYS A 267 27.08 9.08 -7.60
N ASN A 268 26.81 9.83 -6.52
CA ASN A 268 27.83 10.57 -5.76
C ASN A 268 27.97 10.07 -4.31
N SER A 269 27.51 8.85 -3.99
CA SER A 269 27.58 8.32 -2.63
C SER A 269 29.00 7.84 -2.30
N SER A 270 29.46 8.08 -1.06
CA SER A 270 30.76 7.58 -0.61
C SER A 270 30.78 6.04 -0.58
N PRO A 271 31.95 5.38 -0.76
CA PRO A 271 32.04 3.92 -0.71
C PRO A 271 31.55 3.31 0.61
N GLU A 272 31.73 4.03 1.72
CA GLU A 272 31.33 3.61 3.06
C GLU A 272 29.80 3.62 3.21
N ASP A 273 29.13 4.66 2.70
CA ASP A 273 27.67 4.82 2.77
C ASP A 273 26.91 3.94 1.76
N LEU A 274 27.58 3.48 0.69
CA LEU A 274 26.93 2.72 -0.38
C LEU A 274 26.32 1.40 0.11
N SER A 275 26.97 0.73 1.06
CA SER A 275 26.51 -0.56 1.59
C SER A 275 25.22 -0.41 2.38
N ASP A 276 25.20 0.51 3.33
CA ASP A 276 24.03 0.85 4.15
C ASP A 276 22.89 1.40 3.29
N GLU A 277 23.19 2.30 2.34
CA GLU A 277 22.17 2.86 1.47
C GLU A 277 21.53 1.81 0.57
N THR A 278 22.32 0.85 0.06
CA THR A 278 21.79 -0.28 -0.71
C THR A 278 20.86 -1.13 0.15
N PHE A 279 21.26 -1.47 1.37
CA PHE A 279 20.43 -2.23 2.30
C PHE A 279 19.13 -1.48 2.65
N ASN A 280 19.23 -0.18 2.92
CA ASN A 280 18.10 0.68 3.26
C ASN A 280 17.08 0.80 2.13
N ARG A 281 17.53 0.82 0.86
CA ARG A 281 16.65 0.81 -0.32
C ARG A 281 15.95 -0.54 -0.48
N LYS A 282 16.68 -1.65 -0.37
CA LYS A 282 16.11 -3.01 -0.36
C LYS A 282 15.04 -3.15 0.73
N ALA A 283 15.34 -2.69 1.95
CA ALA A 283 14.42 -2.72 3.07
C ALA A 283 13.15 -1.89 2.81
N THR A 284 13.29 -0.73 2.16
CA THR A 284 12.14 0.11 1.77
C THR A 284 11.24 -0.61 0.77
N LEU A 285 11.79 -1.17 -0.32
CA LEU A 285 11.01 -1.91 -1.32
C LEU A 285 10.27 -3.09 -0.69
N LEU A 286 10.99 -3.92 0.07
CA LEU A 286 10.43 -5.07 0.76
C LEU A 286 9.35 -4.65 1.76
N LYS A 287 9.56 -3.56 2.50
CA LYS A 287 8.57 -3.04 3.44
C LYS A 287 7.30 -2.60 2.72
N SER A 288 7.40 -1.79 1.66
CA SER A 288 6.26 -1.34 0.87
C SER A 288 5.45 -2.51 0.33
N VAL A 289 6.10 -3.46 -0.34
CA VAL A 289 5.42 -4.65 -0.90
C VAL A 289 4.79 -5.49 0.22
N SER A 290 5.47 -5.67 1.36
CA SER A 290 4.93 -6.44 2.48
C SER A 290 3.67 -5.81 3.08
N VAL A 291 3.61 -4.47 3.15
CA VAL A 291 2.44 -3.75 3.67
C VAL A 291 1.26 -3.97 2.73
N VAL A 292 1.43 -3.78 1.42
CA VAL A 292 0.35 -4.02 0.44
C VAL A 292 -0.12 -5.47 0.50
N LEU A 293 0.82 -6.42 0.55
CA LEU A 293 0.51 -7.85 0.62
C LEU A 293 -0.28 -8.22 1.88
N CYS A 294 -0.10 -7.51 3.00
CA CYS A 294 -0.85 -7.74 4.24
C CYS A 294 -2.21 -7.05 4.28
N CYS A 295 -2.39 -5.96 3.54
CA CYS A 295 -3.56 -5.09 3.69
C CYS A 295 -4.56 -5.16 2.53
N SER A 296 -4.14 -5.60 1.34
CA SER A 296 -5.00 -5.63 0.15
C SER A 296 -5.14 -7.05 -0.43
N PRO A 297 -6.29 -7.72 -0.21
CA PRO A 297 -6.60 -9.00 -0.87
C PRO A 297 -6.66 -8.88 -2.41
N VAL A 298 -7.00 -7.70 -2.93
CA VAL A 298 -7.03 -7.41 -4.37
C VAL A 298 -5.64 -7.52 -4.98
N CYS A 299 -4.65 -6.94 -4.31
CA CYS A 299 -3.28 -6.87 -4.79
C CYS A 299 -2.38 -7.96 -4.21
N GLU A 300 -2.94 -8.95 -3.49
CA GLU A 300 -2.17 -10.01 -2.81
C GLU A 300 -1.26 -10.75 -3.80
N LYS A 301 -1.86 -11.28 -4.87
CA LYS A 301 -1.15 -12.01 -5.92
C LYS A 301 -0.04 -11.17 -6.57
N GLN A 302 -0.36 -9.94 -6.96
CA GLN A 302 0.59 -9.03 -7.61
C GLN A 302 1.74 -8.63 -6.68
N SER A 303 1.44 -8.39 -5.40
CA SER A 303 2.45 -8.05 -4.39
C SER A 303 3.36 -9.23 -4.07
N LEU A 304 2.82 -10.45 -4.02
CA LEU A 304 3.61 -11.67 -3.84
C LEU A 304 4.52 -11.90 -5.05
N PHE A 305 4.01 -11.69 -6.27
CA PHE A 305 4.83 -11.76 -7.47
C PHE A 305 5.94 -10.70 -7.47
N ALA A 306 5.66 -9.45 -7.10
CA ALA A 306 6.66 -8.40 -6.96
C ALA A 306 7.79 -8.79 -5.99
N LEU A 307 7.45 -9.49 -4.89
CA LEU A 307 8.44 -10.00 -3.95
C LEU A 307 9.35 -11.07 -4.58
N PHE A 308 8.79 -11.98 -5.38
CA PHE A 308 9.56 -12.98 -6.15
C PHE A 308 10.41 -12.32 -7.24
N GLN A 309 9.85 -11.35 -7.95
CA GLN A 309 10.52 -10.58 -8.99
C GLN A 309 11.73 -9.83 -8.44
N SER A 310 11.65 -9.32 -7.21
CA SER A 310 12.74 -8.60 -6.55
C SER A 310 14.01 -9.45 -6.36
N TYR A 311 13.90 -10.78 -6.32
CA TYR A 311 15.07 -11.67 -6.32
C TYR A 311 15.93 -11.46 -7.57
N LYS A 312 15.29 -11.40 -8.74
CA LYS A 312 15.96 -11.29 -10.04
C LYS A 312 16.25 -9.85 -10.44
N GLU A 313 15.26 -8.95 -10.32
CA GLU A 313 15.38 -7.56 -10.80
C GLU A 313 16.21 -6.68 -9.86
N ASN A 314 16.16 -6.95 -8.56
CA ASN A 314 16.76 -6.09 -7.55
C ASN A 314 17.93 -6.77 -6.81
N ASN A 315 18.28 -8.01 -7.16
CA ASN A 315 19.32 -8.81 -6.51
C ASN A 315 19.16 -8.83 -4.98
N ILE A 316 17.92 -9.00 -4.52
CA ILE A 316 17.62 -9.13 -3.09
C ILE A 316 17.95 -10.55 -2.64
N GLU A 317 18.69 -10.64 -1.54
CA GLU A 317 19.14 -11.89 -0.95
C GLU A 317 17.94 -12.73 -0.47
N GLU A 318 17.95 -14.03 -0.77
CA GLU A 318 16.89 -14.95 -0.37
C GLU A 318 16.51 -14.90 1.12
N PRO A 319 17.46 -14.79 2.08
CA PRO A 319 17.12 -14.72 3.50
C PRO A 319 16.22 -13.52 3.85
N LEU A 320 16.39 -12.39 3.17
CA LEU A 320 15.54 -11.20 3.37
C LEU A 320 14.13 -11.45 2.84
N ILE A 321 14.00 -12.04 1.65
CA ILE A 321 12.71 -12.39 1.07
C ILE A 321 11.99 -13.43 1.94
N LYS A 322 12.69 -14.48 2.40
CA LYS A 322 12.14 -15.48 3.33
C LYS A 322 11.66 -14.85 4.64
N LYS A 323 12.38 -13.87 5.18
CA LYS A 323 11.97 -13.13 6.39
C LYS A 323 10.65 -12.38 6.16
N VAL A 324 10.50 -11.74 5.00
CA VAL A 324 9.24 -11.06 4.62
C VAL A 324 8.11 -12.08 4.47
N LEU A 325 8.33 -13.16 3.71
CA LEU A 325 7.35 -14.24 3.52
C LEU A 325 6.90 -14.83 4.86
N GLY A 326 7.82 -15.07 5.80
CA GLY A 326 7.51 -15.57 7.14
C GLY A 326 6.74 -14.58 8.02
N SER A 327 6.94 -13.27 7.83
CA SER A 327 6.14 -12.24 8.50
C SER A 327 4.73 -12.18 7.93
N VAL A 328 4.62 -12.17 6.60
CA VAL A 328 3.35 -12.02 5.90
C VAL A 328 2.47 -13.27 6.03
N SER A 329 3.06 -14.46 5.86
CA SER A 329 2.37 -15.74 6.06
C SER A 329 1.66 -15.79 7.42
N ARG A 330 2.35 -15.35 8.49
CA ARG A 330 1.76 -15.25 9.83
C ARG A 330 0.67 -14.18 9.93
N ALA A 331 0.89 -13.00 9.33
CA ALA A 331 -0.08 -11.91 9.35
C ALA A 331 -1.39 -12.27 8.63
N LEU A 332 -1.30 -13.05 7.56
CA LEU A 332 -2.45 -13.54 6.78
C LEU A 332 -3.05 -14.85 7.30
N GLY A 333 -2.49 -15.43 8.38
CA GLY A 333 -3.05 -16.63 9.02
C GLY A 333 -2.68 -17.98 8.39
N TYR A 334 -1.66 -18.03 7.52
CA TYR A 334 -1.18 -19.29 6.96
C TYR A 334 -0.36 -20.09 7.99
N ARG A 335 -0.47 -21.43 7.92
CA ARG A 335 0.26 -22.34 8.83
C ARG A 335 1.76 -22.39 8.57
N SER A 336 2.17 -22.17 7.33
CA SER A 336 3.59 -22.17 6.92
C SER A 336 3.80 -21.29 5.69
N VAL A 337 5.05 -20.86 5.48
CA VAL A 337 5.46 -20.13 4.27
C VAL A 337 5.27 -21.00 3.02
N GLU A 338 5.60 -22.29 3.12
CA GLU A 338 5.43 -23.23 2.01
C GLU A 338 3.96 -23.35 1.60
N GLY A 339 3.04 -23.47 2.56
CA GLY A 339 1.60 -23.50 2.28
C GLY A 339 1.12 -22.21 1.64
N PHE A 340 1.59 -21.06 2.12
CA PHE A 340 1.27 -19.75 1.56
C PHE A 340 1.75 -19.57 0.12
N VAL A 341 3.00 -19.92 -0.19
CA VAL A 341 3.52 -19.77 -1.54
C VAL A 341 2.93 -20.82 -2.48
N SER A 342 2.76 -22.06 -2.01
CA SER A 342 2.20 -23.15 -2.81
C SER A 342 0.76 -22.88 -3.24
N SER A 343 -0.06 -22.23 -2.42
CA SER A 343 -1.42 -21.83 -2.80
C SER A 343 -1.45 -20.76 -3.90
N HIS A 344 -0.33 -20.08 -4.13
CA HIS A 344 -0.17 -19.03 -5.14
C HIS A 344 0.69 -19.46 -6.33
N LEU A 345 1.20 -20.69 -6.34
CA LEU A 345 2.21 -21.13 -7.29
C LEU A 345 1.72 -21.09 -8.75
N ASP A 346 0.45 -21.46 -9.01
CA ASP A 346 -0.12 -21.36 -10.36
C ASP A 346 -0.07 -19.90 -10.88
N TYR A 347 -0.39 -18.91 -10.05
CA TYR A 347 -0.28 -17.50 -10.43
C TYR A 347 1.18 -17.06 -10.61
N LEU A 348 2.04 -17.39 -9.65
CA LEU A 348 3.45 -16.98 -9.69
C LEU A 348 4.17 -17.51 -10.92
N VAL A 349 3.93 -18.77 -11.29
CA VAL A 349 4.54 -19.39 -12.47
C VAL A 349 3.98 -18.79 -13.75
N ALA A 350 2.68 -18.56 -13.82
CA ALA A 350 2.04 -17.93 -14.98
C ALA A 350 2.62 -16.54 -15.24
N GLU A 351 2.66 -15.68 -14.22
CA GLU A 351 3.22 -14.33 -14.33
C GLU A 351 4.72 -14.37 -14.64
N TRP A 352 5.48 -15.25 -13.98
CA TRP A 352 6.92 -15.39 -14.19
C TRP A 352 7.25 -15.75 -15.63
N LEU A 353 6.61 -16.77 -16.17
CA LEU A 353 6.83 -17.20 -17.57
C LEU A 353 6.21 -16.24 -18.59
N GLY A 354 5.31 -15.36 -18.16
CA GLY A 354 4.79 -14.27 -18.98
C GLY A 354 5.81 -13.14 -19.21
N GLN A 355 6.83 -13.02 -18.35
CA GLN A 355 7.85 -11.98 -18.47
C GLN A 355 8.91 -12.34 -19.51
N HIS A 356 9.38 -11.34 -20.25
CA HIS A 356 10.44 -11.55 -21.24
C HIS A 356 11.77 -11.91 -20.56
N GLY A 357 12.42 -12.99 -21.01
CA GLY A 357 13.71 -13.45 -20.47
C GLY A 357 13.62 -14.17 -19.13
N TYR A 358 12.42 -14.55 -18.68
CA TYR A 358 12.20 -15.31 -17.46
C TYR A 358 11.98 -16.78 -17.79
N THR A 359 12.73 -17.66 -17.12
CA THR A 359 12.66 -19.12 -17.31
C THR A 359 12.45 -19.83 -15.98
N LEU A 360 12.08 -21.12 -16.03
CA LEU A 360 11.92 -21.94 -14.83
C LEU A 360 13.24 -22.18 -14.08
N GLU A 361 14.38 -22.19 -14.78
CA GLU A 361 15.70 -22.30 -14.15
C GLU A 361 16.03 -21.06 -13.31
N SER A 362 15.57 -19.88 -13.76
CA SER A 362 15.75 -18.62 -13.04
C SER A 362 14.71 -18.38 -11.93
N PHE A 363 13.67 -19.23 -11.86
CA PHE A 363 12.63 -19.09 -10.83
C PHE A 363 13.23 -19.36 -9.44
N PRO A 364 12.95 -18.54 -8.42
CA PRO A 364 13.55 -18.67 -7.09
C PRO A 364 12.88 -19.79 -6.27
N TYR A 365 13.02 -21.04 -6.71
CA TYR A 365 12.42 -22.22 -6.07
C TYR A 365 12.95 -22.51 -4.65
N THR A 366 14.14 -22.00 -4.33
CA THR A 366 14.74 -22.02 -2.98
C THR A 366 13.89 -21.27 -1.95
N LEU A 367 13.08 -20.29 -2.37
CA LEU A 367 12.11 -19.60 -1.51
C LEU A 367 10.98 -20.53 -1.04
N LEU A 368 10.71 -21.62 -1.77
CA LEU A 368 9.79 -22.69 -1.38
C LEU A 368 10.49 -23.81 -0.58
N ASN A 369 11.75 -23.62 -0.20
CA ASN A 369 12.59 -24.63 0.44
C ASN A 369 12.88 -25.87 -0.43
N HIS A 370 12.84 -25.72 -1.75
CA HIS A 370 13.42 -26.72 -2.65
C HIS A 370 14.93 -26.50 -2.76
N ALA A 371 15.73 -27.53 -2.46
CA ALA A 371 17.18 -27.45 -2.50
C ALA A 371 17.73 -27.46 -3.93
N THR A 372 17.07 -28.21 -4.82
CA THR A 372 17.48 -28.35 -6.22
C THR A 372 16.33 -28.10 -7.19
N LEU A 373 16.67 -27.79 -8.44
CA LEU A 373 15.71 -27.69 -9.54
C LEU A 373 14.92 -29.01 -9.73
N LYS A 374 15.56 -30.15 -9.48
CA LYS A 374 14.92 -31.46 -9.52
C LYS A 374 13.85 -31.59 -8.44
N ASP A 375 14.11 -31.11 -7.22
CA ASP A 375 13.14 -31.14 -6.11
C ASP A 375 11.92 -30.29 -6.45
N PHE A 376 12.15 -29.09 -6.98
CA PHE A 376 11.09 -28.20 -7.45
C PHE A 376 10.25 -28.86 -8.55
N TYR A 377 10.88 -29.40 -9.59
CA TYR A 377 10.16 -30.08 -10.66
C TYR A 377 9.39 -31.29 -10.14
N SER A 378 9.97 -32.07 -9.24
CA SER A 378 9.32 -33.27 -8.71
C SER A 378 8.06 -32.93 -7.90
N SER A 379 8.10 -31.84 -7.15
CA SER A 379 7.01 -31.38 -6.26
C SER A 379 5.95 -30.58 -7.02
N SER A 380 6.34 -29.85 -8.06
CA SER A 380 5.50 -28.82 -8.68
C SER A 380 5.16 -29.06 -10.15
N TYR A 381 5.63 -30.14 -10.82
CA TYR A 381 5.38 -30.35 -12.26
C TYR A 381 3.89 -30.27 -12.66
N GLN A 382 2.98 -30.61 -11.74
CA GLN A 382 1.53 -30.52 -11.98
C GLN A 382 1.02 -29.09 -12.15
N VAL A 383 1.76 -28.09 -11.66
CA VAL A 383 1.53 -26.67 -11.89
C VAL A 383 2.35 -26.18 -13.09
N LEU A 384 3.62 -26.57 -13.18
CA LEU A 384 4.55 -26.07 -14.20
C LEU A 384 4.16 -26.48 -15.63
N ILE A 385 3.88 -27.78 -15.84
CA ILE A 385 3.62 -28.32 -17.18
C ILE A 385 2.38 -27.69 -17.83
N PRO A 386 1.24 -27.51 -17.14
CA PRO A 386 0.10 -26.80 -17.72
C PRO A 386 0.43 -25.41 -18.29
N HIS A 387 1.26 -24.62 -17.62
CA HIS A 387 1.66 -23.31 -18.10
C HIS A 387 2.62 -23.40 -19.29
N LEU A 388 3.60 -24.30 -19.25
CA LEU A 388 4.52 -24.52 -20.38
C LEU A 388 3.78 -24.99 -21.64
N VAL A 389 2.83 -25.91 -21.48
CA VAL A 389 1.99 -26.39 -22.57
C VAL A 389 1.17 -25.25 -23.16
N PHE A 390 0.61 -24.36 -22.33
CA PHE A 390 -0.12 -23.19 -22.80
C PHE A 390 0.77 -22.21 -23.58
N LEU A 391 2.04 -22.10 -23.21
CA LEU A 391 3.05 -21.29 -23.89
C LEU A 391 3.69 -21.99 -25.10
N ASP A 392 3.27 -23.22 -25.42
CA ASP A 392 3.84 -24.08 -26.46
C ASP A 392 5.33 -24.43 -26.25
N ASP A 393 5.79 -24.42 -25.00
CA ASP A 393 7.18 -24.75 -24.63
C ASP A 393 7.36 -26.24 -24.29
N PHE A 394 7.19 -27.08 -25.32
CA PHE A 394 7.39 -28.53 -25.19
C PHE A 394 8.86 -28.93 -25.04
N LYS A 395 9.80 -28.03 -25.37
CA LYS A 395 11.22 -28.25 -25.11
C LYS A 395 11.46 -28.29 -23.61
N GLN A 396 10.92 -27.32 -22.88
CA GLN A 396 11.00 -27.30 -21.42
C GLN A 396 10.24 -28.46 -20.75
N VAL A 397 9.10 -28.89 -21.30
CA VAL A 397 8.39 -30.08 -20.79
C VAL A 397 9.27 -31.34 -20.88
N LYS A 398 10.02 -31.51 -21.97
CA LYS A 398 10.95 -32.63 -22.16
C LYS A 398 12.22 -32.50 -21.29
N SER A 399 12.69 -31.28 -21.02
CA SER A 399 13.82 -31.08 -20.10
C SER A 399 13.43 -31.49 -18.67
N ILE A 400 12.23 -31.11 -18.21
CA ILE A 400 11.65 -31.55 -16.93
C ILE A 400 11.56 -33.07 -16.87
N SER A 401 11.04 -33.71 -17.92
CA SER A 401 10.89 -35.17 -17.94
C SER A 401 12.23 -35.89 -17.84
N THR A 402 13.24 -35.38 -18.55
CA THR A 402 14.61 -35.91 -18.54
C THR A 402 15.21 -35.78 -17.14
N LEU A 403 15.09 -34.62 -16.49
CA LEU A 403 15.61 -34.39 -15.14
C LEU A 403 14.93 -35.29 -14.09
N LEU A 404 13.63 -35.58 -14.28
CA LEU A 404 12.87 -36.46 -13.40
C LEU A 404 13.01 -37.95 -13.73
N GLY A 405 13.67 -38.32 -14.83
CA GLY A 405 13.76 -39.71 -15.31
C GLY A 405 12.39 -40.32 -15.64
N LYS A 406 11.43 -39.50 -16.10
CA LYS A 406 10.06 -39.90 -16.44
C LYS A 406 9.76 -39.67 -17.91
N ASP A 407 8.86 -40.47 -18.47
CA ASP A 407 8.33 -40.22 -19.81
C ASP A 407 7.49 -38.92 -19.82
N TRP A 408 7.84 -37.98 -20.68
CA TRP A 408 7.14 -36.70 -20.84
C TRP A 408 5.67 -36.88 -21.20
N LYS A 409 5.31 -37.93 -21.97
CA LYS A 409 3.90 -38.22 -22.31
C LYS A 409 3.11 -38.62 -21.06
N LYS A 410 3.72 -39.38 -20.15
CA LYS A 410 3.11 -39.75 -18.87
C LYS A 410 2.92 -38.53 -17.98
N LEU A 411 3.89 -37.61 -17.96
CA LEU A 411 3.76 -36.34 -17.23
C LEU A 411 2.63 -35.47 -17.78
N LEU A 412 2.53 -35.33 -19.11
CA LEU A 412 1.42 -34.63 -19.76
C LEU A 412 0.08 -35.28 -19.44
N ALA A 413 -0.02 -36.61 -19.51
CA ALA A 413 -1.24 -37.33 -19.20
C ALA A 413 -1.70 -37.12 -17.74
N ASN A 414 -0.75 -36.98 -16.81
CA ASN A 414 -1.03 -36.68 -15.40
C ASN A 414 -1.49 -35.23 -15.21
N CYS A 415 -0.99 -34.29 -16.01
CA CYS A 415 -1.36 -32.88 -15.94
C CYS A 415 -2.58 -32.53 -16.81
N PHE A 416 -3.12 -33.50 -17.56
CA PHE A 416 -4.18 -33.28 -18.54
C PHE A 416 -5.40 -32.53 -17.97
N PRO A 417 -5.95 -32.87 -16.78
CA PRO A 417 -7.03 -32.10 -16.18
C PRO A 417 -6.73 -30.59 -16.07
N LYS A 418 -5.56 -30.24 -15.52
CA LYS A 418 -5.15 -28.84 -15.35
C LYS A 418 -4.87 -28.14 -16.67
N ILE A 419 -4.28 -28.84 -17.65
CA ILE A 419 -4.09 -28.30 -19.00
C ILE A 419 -5.45 -27.94 -19.62
N MET A 420 -6.44 -28.83 -19.51
CA MET A 420 -7.79 -28.57 -20.03
C MET A 420 -8.46 -27.39 -19.34
N VAL A 421 -8.40 -27.31 -18.00
CA VAL A 421 -8.95 -26.18 -17.24
C VAL A 421 -8.35 -24.85 -17.68
N ASN A 422 -7.07 -24.81 -18.04
CA ASN A 422 -6.41 -23.60 -18.51
C ASN A 422 -6.83 -23.19 -19.93
N ILE A 423 -7.15 -24.12 -20.83
CA ILE A 423 -7.50 -23.78 -22.23
C ILE A 423 -9.00 -23.62 -22.48
N LEU A 424 -9.85 -24.31 -21.70
CA LEU A 424 -11.30 -24.34 -21.91
C LEU A 424 -11.97 -22.95 -21.91
N PRO A 425 -11.65 -22.01 -20.99
CA PRO A 425 -12.28 -20.69 -20.97
C PRO A 425 -12.11 -19.93 -22.29
N TYR A 426 -10.99 -20.09 -22.98
CA TYR A 426 -10.70 -19.37 -24.23
C TYR A 426 -11.55 -19.83 -25.42
N PHE A 427 -12.13 -21.03 -25.36
CA PHE A 427 -13.09 -21.50 -26.37
C PHE A 427 -14.46 -20.85 -26.21
N ALA A 428 -14.86 -20.53 -24.97
CA ALA A 428 -16.16 -19.96 -24.65
C ALA A 428 -16.18 -18.42 -24.79
N MET A 429 -15.03 -17.76 -24.66
CA MET A 429 -14.92 -16.32 -24.88
C MET A 429 -15.40 -15.98 -26.29
N SER A 430 -16.22 -14.93 -26.45
CA SER A 430 -16.68 -14.40 -27.74
C SER A 430 -16.33 -12.91 -27.82
N GLY A 431 -15.59 -12.48 -28.85
CA GLY A 431 -15.21 -11.08 -29.01
C GLY A 431 -14.25 -10.85 -30.18
N GLN A 432 -14.22 -9.61 -30.68
CA GLN A 432 -13.34 -9.17 -31.79
C GLN A 432 -11.98 -8.63 -31.33
N ASP A 433 -11.71 -8.60 -30.02
CA ASP A 433 -10.43 -8.14 -29.49
C ASP A 433 -9.27 -9.04 -29.96
N ALA A 434 -8.24 -8.43 -30.52
CA ALA A 434 -7.05 -9.10 -31.04
C ALA A 434 -6.34 -9.95 -29.97
N GLN A 435 -6.37 -9.53 -28.70
CA GLN A 435 -5.79 -10.29 -27.60
C GLN A 435 -6.61 -11.57 -27.31
N VAL A 436 -7.94 -11.45 -27.31
CA VAL A 436 -8.87 -12.58 -27.11
C VAL A 436 -8.76 -13.59 -28.25
N ALA A 437 -8.65 -13.12 -29.50
CA ALA A 437 -8.44 -13.99 -30.66
C ALA A 437 -7.13 -14.77 -30.57
N ARG A 438 -6.02 -14.11 -30.18
CA ARG A 438 -4.71 -14.74 -30.02
C ARG A 438 -4.72 -15.83 -28.93
N GLN A 439 -5.39 -15.59 -27.81
CA GLN A 439 -5.50 -16.59 -26.73
C GLN A 439 -6.35 -17.79 -27.15
N ARG A 440 -7.45 -17.57 -27.88
CA ARG A 440 -8.26 -18.66 -28.44
C ARG A 440 -7.48 -19.52 -29.43
N GLU A 441 -6.73 -18.88 -30.32
CA GLU A 441 -5.92 -19.59 -31.30
C GLU A 441 -4.83 -20.44 -30.62
N LYS A 442 -4.18 -19.91 -29.57
CA LYS A 442 -3.26 -20.69 -28.72
C LYS A 442 -3.96 -21.90 -28.10
N ALA A 443 -5.14 -21.72 -27.51
CA ALA A 443 -5.91 -22.81 -26.92
C ALA A 443 -6.25 -23.90 -27.94
N HIS A 444 -6.62 -23.54 -29.18
CA HIS A 444 -6.86 -24.51 -30.26
C HIS A 444 -5.60 -25.27 -30.64
N ARG A 445 -4.47 -24.57 -30.84
CA ARG A 445 -3.18 -25.22 -31.13
C ARG A 445 -2.79 -26.23 -30.06
N VAL A 446 -2.91 -25.85 -28.78
CA VAL A 446 -2.64 -26.76 -27.66
C VAL A 446 -3.57 -27.98 -27.71
N TYR A 447 -4.87 -27.76 -27.91
CA TYR A 447 -5.83 -28.86 -27.98
C TYR A 447 -5.55 -29.82 -29.14
N ASP A 448 -5.19 -29.30 -30.30
CA ASP A 448 -4.85 -30.10 -31.48
C ASP A 448 -3.53 -30.85 -31.31
N LEU A 449 -2.54 -30.24 -30.67
CA LEU A 449 -1.29 -30.91 -30.33
C LEU A 449 -1.51 -32.05 -29.32
N LEU A 450 -2.40 -31.88 -28.35
CA LEU A 450 -2.84 -32.97 -27.46
C LEU A 450 -3.64 -34.05 -28.22
N LYS A 451 -4.13 -33.76 -29.43
CA LYS A 451 -4.80 -34.77 -30.26
C LYS A 451 -3.84 -35.70 -30.99
N ASP A 452 -2.66 -35.20 -31.34
CA ASP A 452 -1.66 -35.92 -32.10
C ASP A 452 -1.29 -37.25 -31.40
N SER A 453 -1.20 -38.32 -32.19
CA SER A 453 -0.66 -39.63 -31.80
C SER A 453 0.75 -39.55 -31.23
N ASN A 454 1.54 -38.57 -31.68
CA ASN A 454 2.89 -38.31 -31.20
C ASN A 454 2.91 -37.69 -29.79
N CYS A 455 1.76 -37.19 -29.31
CA CYS A 455 1.58 -36.65 -27.97
C CYS A 455 0.80 -37.64 -27.07
N LEU A 456 -0.49 -37.41 -26.80
CA LEU A 456 -1.34 -38.30 -26.00
C LEU A 456 -2.20 -39.26 -26.85
N GLY A 457 -2.54 -38.88 -28.09
CA GLY A 457 -3.45 -39.63 -28.95
C GLY A 457 -4.92 -39.63 -28.49
N LYS A 458 -5.84 -40.04 -29.38
CA LYS A 458 -7.30 -40.10 -29.14
C LYS A 458 -7.74 -40.97 -27.95
N PRO A 459 -7.25 -42.20 -27.74
CA PRO A 459 -7.81 -43.10 -26.72
C PRO A 459 -7.41 -42.75 -25.28
N VAL A 460 -6.21 -42.22 -25.06
CA VAL A 460 -5.78 -41.76 -23.72
C VAL A 460 -6.54 -40.49 -23.33
N ARG A 461 -6.73 -39.56 -24.28
CA ARG A 461 -7.49 -38.33 -24.06
C ARG A 461 -8.94 -38.59 -23.71
N LYS A 462 -9.62 -39.49 -24.45
CA LYS A 462 -11.04 -39.82 -24.22
C LYS A 462 -11.26 -40.32 -22.78
N ARG A 463 -10.44 -41.28 -22.33
CA ARG A 463 -10.47 -41.77 -20.94
C ARG A 463 -10.22 -40.68 -19.89
N ARG A 464 -9.30 -39.75 -20.17
CA ARG A 464 -9.00 -38.64 -19.25
C ARG A 464 -10.10 -37.57 -19.24
N LEU A 465 -10.76 -37.31 -20.37
CA LEU A 465 -11.94 -36.44 -20.42
C LEU A 465 -13.12 -37.05 -19.67
N GLU A 466 -13.40 -38.34 -19.87
CA GLU A 466 -14.45 -39.07 -19.12
C GLU A 466 -14.19 -38.97 -17.60
N SER A 467 -12.93 -39.21 -17.18
CA SER A 467 -12.51 -39.02 -15.78
C SER A 467 -12.67 -37.58 -15.27
N LEU A 468 -12.41 -36.57 -16.10
CA LEU A 468 -12.58 -35.17 -15.73
C LEU A 468 -14.07 -34.80 -15.62
N CYS A 469 -14.89 -35.25 -16.55
CA CYS A 469 -16.35 -35.06 -16.51
C CYS A 469 -16.96 -35.70 -15.27
N LEU A 470 -16.52 -36.91 -14.89
CA LEU A 470 -16.91 -37.56 -13.64
C LEU A 470 -16.55 -36.70 -12.42
N GLN A 471 -15.33 -36.16 -12.35
CA GLN A 471 -14.90 -35.28 -11.24
C GLN A 471 -15.71 -33.98 -11.18
N LEU A 472 -15.98 -33.36 -12.32
CA LEU A 472 -16.80 -32.14 -12.41
C LEU A 472 -18.25 -32.41 -12.00
N ASN A 473 -18.82 -33.54 -12.37
CA ASN A 473 -20.16 -33.95 -11.96
C ASN A 473 -20.21 -34.19 -10.44
N VAL A 474 -19.21 -34.83 -9.85
CA VAL A 474 -19.11 -35.00 -8.39
C VAL A 474 -19.01 -33.66 -7.66
N LEU A 475 -18.19 -32.73 -8.16
CA LEU A 475 -18.09 -31.36 -7.62
C LEU A 475 -19.41 -30.60 -7.73
N LYS A 476 -20.12 -30.72 -8.86
CA LYS A 476 -21.44 -30.11 -9.07
C LYS A 476 -22.47 -30.69 -8.09
N THR A 477 -22.46 -31.99 -7.88
CA THR A 477 -23.35 -32.67 -6.92
C THR A 477 -23.04 -32.25 -5.48
N LEU A 478 -21.76 -32.21 -5.08
CA LEU A 478 -21.35 -31.73 -3.76
C LEU A 478 -21.72 -30.25 -3.54
N TYR A 479 -21.56 -29.41 -4.55
CA TYR A 479 -21.97 -28.00 -4.50
C TYR A 479 -23.48 -27.85 -4.32
N VAL A 480 -24.29 -28.65 -5.05
CA VAL A 480 -25.75 -28.66 -4.89
C VAL A 480 -26.16 -29.13 -3.49
N ILE A 481 -25.51 -30.17 -2.94
CA ILE A 481 -25.78 -30.67 -1.59
C ILE A 481 -25.41 -29.64 -0.50
N MET A 482 -24.28 -28.94 -0.67
CA MET A 482 -23.80 -27.98 0.32
C MET A 482 -24.60 -26.66 0.35
N TYR A 483 -25.16 -26.24 -0.79
CA TYR A 483 -25.85 -24.95 -0.92
C TYR A 483 -27.38 -25.05 -1.08
N ASN A 484 -27.95 -26.25 -1.13
CA ASN A 484 -29.40 -26.48 -1.14
C ASN A 484 -29.80 -27.62 -0.16
N PRO A 485 -29.90 -27.35 1.15
CA PRO A 485 -30.29 -28.36 2.14
C PRO A 485 -31.77 -28.77 2.08
N GLY A 486 -32.58 -28.18 1.18
CA GLY A 486 -34.02 -28.40 1.06
C GLY A 486 -34.48 -29.44 0.03
N LEU A 487 -33.56 -30.04 -0.75
CA LEU A 487 -33.92 -31.12 -1.68
C LEU A 487 -33.58 -32.47 -1.05
N GLY A 488 -34.56 -33.02 -0.34
CA GLY A 488 -34.53 -34.41 0.07
C GLY A 488 -34.37 -35.34 -1.15
N SER A 489 -33.51 -36.35 -0.98
CA SER A 489 -33.59 -37.63 -1.69
C SER A 489 -33.69 -37.56 -3.22
N ILE A 490 -32.59 -37.24 -3.92
CA ILE A 490 -32.47 -37.57 -5.34
C ILE A 490 -31.84 -38.97 -5.44
N PRO A 491 -32.52 -39.98 -6.02
CA PRO A 491 -32.01 -41.34 -6.08
C PRO A 491 -30.82 -41.44 -7.05
N PHE A 492 -29.82 -42.22 -6.65
CA PHE A 492 -28.70 -42.67 -7.48
C PHE A 492 -29.22 -43.50 -8.66
N HIS A 493 -29.54 -42.84 -9.78
CA HIS A 493 -29.56 -43.50 -11.08
C HIS A 493 -29.12 -42.49 -12.13
N PHE A 494 -27.90 -42.67 -12.63
CA PHE A 494 -27.54 -42.74 -14.06
C PHE A 494 -26.02 -42.63 -14.20
N ILE A 495 -25.37 -43.80 -14.29
CA ILE A 495 -24.13 -44.02 -15.04
C ILE A 495 -24.58 -44.57 -16.40
N PRO A 496 -24.11 -43.99 -17.50
CA PRO A 496 -23.39 -44.79 -18.49
C PRO A 496 -21.91 -44.40 -18.57
#